data_AF-A0A538NC24-F1
#
_entry.id   AF-A0A538NC24-F1
#
_cell.length_a   1.000
_cell.length_b   1.000
_cell.length_c   1.000
_cell.angle_alpha   90.00
_cell.angle_beta   90.00
_cell.angle_gamma   90.00
#
_symmetry.space_group_name_H-M   'P 1'
#
loop_
_entity.id
_entity.type
_entity.pdbx_description
1 polymer ?
#
loop_
_entity_poly.entity_id
_entity_poly.type
_entity_poly.pdbx_seq_one_letter_code
_entity_poly.pdbx_strand_id
1 'polypeptide(L)'
;MTRLGRIAVLGAAGLLALAAATGVASASTKGSSAAPDAAPAGVLGFYHGTSSDITPAAASDLVYHGGFIQENPQVFLVFWGKQWTSDRNGVQSYLTKFFTGLGQSNDAWSRVTSQYTGRGLHPTFTGSVLKGTWVDNAANAPGSMSAGAIAGEARKGAAHFKVSGHNVNIIVVSPHGTHPDGFPNAGFCAYHDATGGLPYTNMPYVLDAGTSCGQNSVGGKLDGFSIVAGHEYLEAVTDPIPPSGWVARNGEENADLCAWRNLHKITLNTGSFAVQPTYSNKVHGCAG
;
A
#
# COMPACT_ATOMS: atom_id res chain seq x y z
N MET A 1 55.35 63.11 -55.40
CA MET A 1 55.77 63.97 -54.27
C MET A 1 54.75 63.74 -53.17
N THR A 2 55.01 63.41 -51.90
CA THR A 2 56.24 63.36 -51.07
C THR A 2 55.80 62.72 -49.73
N ARG A 3 56.42 61.62 -49.30
CA ARG A 3 57.39 61.50 -48.18
C ARG A 3 56.87 61.76 -46.75
N LEU A 4 57.03 60.71 -45.93
CA LEU A 4 57.62 60.63 -44.57
C LEU A 4 56.96 61.37 -43.38
N GLY A 5 56.91 60.66 -42.25
CA GLY A 5 56.98 61.28 -40.92
C GLY A 5 56.50 60.40 -39.77
N ARG A 6 57.43 59.71 -39.08
CA ARG A 6 57.23 59.16 -37.72
C ARG A 6 57.29 60.30 -36.70
N ILE A 7 56.64 60.15 -35.53
CA ILE A 7 57.20 60.38 -34.17
C ILE A 7 56.14 59.99 -33.11
N ALA A 8 56.63 59.39 -32.02
CA ALA A 8 55.92 58.83 -30.88
C ALA A 8 55.69 59.85 -29.75
N VAL A 9 54.71 59.60 -28.84
CA VAL A 9 54.80 59.99 -27.41
C VAL A 9 54.05 58.97 -26.54
N LEU A 10 54.68 58.63 -25.42
CA LEU A 10 54.25 57.75 -24.34
C LEU A 10 53.05 58.29 -23.54
N GLY A 11 52.25 57.38 -22.99
CA GLY A 11 51.30 57.67 -21.92
C GLY A 11 50.98 56.40 -21.13
N ALA A 12 51.77 56.13 -20.09
CA ALA A 12 51.51 55.06 -19.14
C ALA A 12 50.37 55.46 -18.20
N ALA A 13 49.32 54.63 -18.12
CA ALA A 13 48.34 54.67 -17.04
C ALA A 13 48.23 53.26 -16.47
N GLY A 14 48.76 53.10 -15.25
CA GLY A 14 48.67 51.86 -14.49
C GLY A 14 47.25 51.57 -14.05
N LEU A 15 46.81 50.33 -14.24
CA LEU A 15 45.64 49.76 -13.61
C LEU A 15 46.10 48.58 -12.76
N LEU A 16 45.97 48.75 -11.45
CA LEU A 16 46.11 47.69 -10.45
C LEU A 16 45.07 46.60 -10.75
N ALA A 17 45.52 45.40 -11.09
CA ALA A 17 44.69 44.22 -11.11
C ALA A 17 44.59 43.65 -9.67
N LEU A 18 43.42 43.76 -9.05
CA LEU A 18 43.06 42.97 -7.87
C LEU A 18 42.84 41.51 -8.31
N ALA A 19 43.81 40.64 -8.03
CA ALA A 19 43.62 39.21 -8.12
C ALA A 19 42.83 38.72 -6.89
N ALA A 20 41.51 38.61 -7.02
CA ALA A 20 40.69 37.87 -6.05
C ALA A 20 40.82 36.37 -6.34
N ALA A 21 41.70 35.70 -5.60
CA ALA A 21 41.77 34.25 -5.57
C ALA A 21 40.48 33.69 -4.94
N THR A 22 39.56 33.17 -5.76
CA THR A 22 38.45 32.36 -5.27
C THR A 22 38.95 30.93 -5.14
N GLY A 23 39.24 30.54 -3.90
CA GLY A 23 39.48 29.14 -3.56
C GLY A 23 38.23 28.33 -3.85
N VAL A 24 38.32 27.38 -4.77
CA VAL A 24 37.33 26.30 -4.92
C VAL A 24 37.45 25.39 -3.70
N ALA A 25 36.61 25.64 -2.70
CA ALA A 25 36.38 24.68 -1.64
C ALA A 25 35.65 23.47 -2.26
N SER A 26 36.34 22.33 -2.35
CA SER A 26 35.70 21.03 -2.55
C SER A 26 34.80 20.74 -1.36
N ALA A 27 33.53 21.11 -1.46
CA ALA A 27 32.52 20.70 -0.50
C ALA A 27 32.19 19.24 -0.77
N SER A 28 32.76 18.36 0.05
CA SER A 28 32.36 16.97 0.16
C SER A 28 30.90 16.94 0.61
N THR A 29 29.96 16.77 -0.33
CA THR A 29 28.57 16.47 0.01
C THR A 29 28.57 15.11 0.69
N LYS A 30 28.53 15.10 2.03
CA LYS A 30 28.08 13.92 2.77
C LYS A 30 26.70 13.58 2.21
N GLY A 31 26.61 12.44 1.52
CA GLY A 31 25.33 11.87 1.14
C GLY A 31 24.46 11.83 2.40
N SER A 32 23.34 12.53 2.36
CA SER A 32 22.29 12.31 3.33
C SER A 32 21.81 10.89 3.09
N SER A 33 22.28 9.96 3.93
CA SER A 33 21.60 8.67 4.09
C SER A 33 20.15 9.00 4.38
N ALA A 34 19.27 8.61 3.46
CA ALA A 34 17.84 8.60 3.71
C ALA A 34 17.63 7.95 5.08
N ALA A 35 16.77 8.55 5.92
CA ALA A 35 16.27 7.84 7.08
C ALA A 35 15.77 6.46 6.61
N PRO A 36 15.96 5.39 7.38
CA PRO A 36 15.27 4.14 7.06
C PRO A 36 13.80 4.48 6.91
N ASP A 37 13.20 4.07 5.78
CA ASP A 37 11.75 4.13 5.63
C ASP A 37 11.15 3.50 6.90
N ALA A 38 10.22 4.21 7.54
CA ALA A 38 9.51 3.63 8.68
C ALA A 38 8.94 2.28 8.25
N ALA A 39 8.99 1.28 9.13
CA ALA A 39 8.36 0.00 8.82
C ALA A 39 6.89 0.26 8.43
N PRO A 40 6.39 -0.40 7.36
CA PRO A 40 4.99 -0.22 6.97
C PRO A 40 4.07 -0.51 8.16
N ALA A 41 3.02 0.28 8.30
CA ALA A 41 1.93 -0.01 9.23
C ALA A 41 1.00 -1.09 8.64
N GLY A 42 0.04 -1.61 9.42
CA GLY A 42 -0.94 -2.60 8.96
C GLY A 42 -0.32 -3.82 8.28
N VAL A 43 0.59 -4.53 8.95
CA VAL A 43 1.33 -5.67 8.36
C VAL A 43 0.67 -6.98 8.75
N LEU A 44 -0.01 -7.64 7.81
CA LEU A 44 -0.45 -9.02 8.04
C LEU A 44 0.74 -9.98 8.02
N GLY A 45 1.19 -10.39 9.22
CA GLY A 45 2.22 -11.42 9.40
C GLY A 45 1.82 -12.81 8.91
N PHE A 46 2.80 -13.71 8.80
CA PHE A 46 2.55 -15.12 8.51
C PHE A 46 1.61 -15.80 9.52
N TYR A 47 0.94 -16.85 9.07
CA TYR A 47 0.21 -17.76 9.93
C TYR A 47 1.19 -18.78 10.57
N HIS A 48 1.28 -18.77 11.91
CA HIS A 48 2.19 -19.64 12.67
C HIS A 48 1.54 -20.92 13.26
N GLY A 49 0.33 -21.32 12.83
CA GLY A 49 -0.25 -22.63 13.18
C GLY A 49 -0.72 -22.84 14.63
N THR A 50 -0.40 -21.92 15.55
CA THR A 50 -0.93 -21.90 16.92
C THR A 50 -1.44 -20.50 17.23
N SER A 51 -2.76 -20.33 17.24
CA SER A 51 -3.38 -19.18 17.91
C SER A 51 -3.15 -19.36 19.41
N SER A 52 -2.03 -18.86 19.93
CA SER A 52 -1.86 -18.72 21.38
C SER A 52 -2.99 -17.86 21.93
N ASP A 53 -3.49 -18.28 23.08
CA ASP A 53 -4.71 -17.84 23.73
C ASP A 53 -4.97 -16.32 23.71
N ILE A 54 -6.26 -16.03 23.57
CA ILE A 54 -6.93 -14.73 23.54
C ILE A 54 -6.63 -13.94 24.82
N THR A 55 -5.95 -12.80 24.72
CA THR A 55 -6.15 -11.72 25.68
C THR A 55 -7.59 -11.19 25.53
N PRO A 56 -8.41 -11.15 26.59
CA PRO A 56 -9.81 -10.73 26.51
C PRO A 56 -9.97 -9.28 26.02
N ALA A 57 -11.07 -9.05 25.30
CA ALA A 57 -11.50 -7.86 24.56
C ALA A 57 -11.65 -6.53 25.33
N ALA A 58 -11.14 -6.38 26.54
CA ALA A 58 -11.39 -5.16 27.35
C ALA A 58 -10.31 -4.06 27.20
N ALA A 59 -9.20 -4.33 26.49
CA ALA A 59 -8.11 -3.36 26.26
C ALA A 59 -7.87 -3.02 24.76
N SER A 60 -8.72 -3.54 23.86
CA SER A 60 -8.46 -3.65 22.42
C SER A 60 -9.39 -2.82 21.53
N ASP A 61 -10.32 -2.05 22.08
CA ASP A 61 -11.16 -1.20 21.24
C ASP A 61 -10.31 -0.19 20.47
N LEU A 62 -10.62 -0.05 19.18
CA LEU A 62 -9.97 0.94 18.34
C LEU A 62 -10.32 2.34 18.83
N VAL A 63 -9.35 3.23 18.79
CA VAL A 63 -9.53 4.64 19.13
C VAL A 63 -9.29 5.47 17.87
N TYR A 64 -10.10 6.50 17.67
CA TYR A 64 -9.93 7.41 16.55
C TYR A 64 -8.85 8.46 16.84
N HIS A 65 -7.86 8.57 15.96
CA HIS A 65 -6.69 9.48 16.10
C HIS A 65 -6.80 10.75 15.25
N GLY A 66 -7.95 11.00 14.62
CA GLY A 66 -8.26 12.28 13.96
C GLY A 66 -7.91 12.35 12.47
N GLY A 67 -7.31 11.30 11.92
CA GLY A 67 -6.97 11.14 10.51
C GLY A 67 -8.16 10.86 9.61
N PHE A 68 -7.87 10.54 8.35
CA PHE A 68 -8.91 10.17 7.40
C PHE A 68 -9.46 8.77 7.70
N ILE A 69 -10.66 8.49 7.19
CA ILE A 69 -11.22 7.15 6.97
C ILE A 69 -11.69 7.11 5.52
N GLN A 70 -11.94 5.95 4.93
CA GLN A 70 -12.56 5.88 3.60
C GLN A 70 -14.08 5.90 3.73
N GLU A 71 -14.69 7.09 3.68
CA GLU A 71 -16.15 7.21 3.73
C GLU A 71 -16.82 6.64 2.47
N ASN A 72 -16.10 6.58 1.36
CA ASN A 72 -16.53 6.02 0.09
C ASN A 72 -15.41 5.15 -0.50
N PRO A 73 -15.18 3.92 0.00
CA PRO A 73 -14.03 3.11 -0.41
C PRO A 73 -13.99 2.80 -1.91
N GLN A 74 -12.81 2.97 -2.52
CA GLN A 74 -12.57 2.72 -3.94
C GLN A 74 -11.30 1.90 -4.13
N VAL A 75 -11.46 0.64 -4.52
CA VAL A 75 -10.33 -0.28 -4.77
C VAL A 75 -9.96 -0.27 -6.25
N PHE A 76 -8.66 -0.19 -6.52
CA PHE A 76 -8.09 -0.37 -7.85
C PHE A 76 -7.00 -1.43 -7.79
N LEU A 77 -7.09 -2.42 -8.68
CA LEU A 77 -6.09 -3.49 -8.75
C LEU A 77 -5.06 -3.17 -9.84
N VAL A 78 -3.79 -3.14 -9.46
CA VAL A 78 -2.66 -3.02 -10.39
C VAL A 78 -1.90 -4.33 -10.39
N PHE A 79 -2.08 -5.14 -11.43
CA PHE A 79 -1.31 -6.35 -11.66
C PHE A 79 0.02 -5.96 -12.29
N TRP A 80 1.06 -5.84 -11.47
CA TRP A 80 2.33 -5.24 -11.87
C TRP A 80 3.18 -6.21 -12.69
N GLY A 81 3.43 -5.88 -13.96
CA GLY A 81 4.37 -6.57 -14.81
C GLY A 81 3.75 -7.47 -15.88
N LYS A 82 4.48 -7.63 -16.99
CA LYS A 82 4.13 -8.53 -18.11
C LYS A 82 3.93 -9.99 -17.69
N GLN A 83 4.48 -10.42 -16.56
CA GLN A 83 4.23 -11.76 -16.02
C GLN A 83 2.74 -12.07 -15.87
N TRP A 84 1.91 -11.06 -15.58
CA TRP A 84 0.45 -11.21 -15.47
C TRP A 84 -0.28 -11.46 -16.80
N THR A 85 0.41 -11.38 -17.94
CA THR A 85 -0.15 -11.87 -19.21
C THR A 85 -0.41 -13.38 -19.20
N SER A 86 0.23 -14.13 -18.28
CA SER A 86 -0.09 -15.52 -17.98
C SER A 86 -0.41 -15.68 -16.50
N ASP A 87 -1.67 -15.98 -16.19
CA ASP A 87 -2.13 -16.23 -14.83
C ASP A 87 -2.73 -17.64 -14.73
N ARG A 88 -1.86 -18.63 -14.56
CA ARG A 88 -2.25 -20.06 -14.56
C ARG A 88 -3.17 -20.42 -13.40
N ASN A 89 -3.13 -19.66 -12.31
CA ASN A 89 -3.91 -19.94 -11.11
C ASN A 89 -5.23 -19.15 -11.08
N GLY A 90 -5.44 -18.19 -11.98
CA GLY A 90 -6.67 -17.40 -12.05
C GLY A 90 -6.80 -16.34 -10.96
N VAL A 91 -5.68 -15.88 -10.40
CA VAL A 91 -5.62 -14.86 -9.33
C VAL A 91 -6.24 -13.53 -9.76
N GLN A 92 -6.01 -13.08 -10.99
CA GLN A 92 -6.60 -11.85 -11.54
C GLN A 92 -8.12 -11.92 -11.51
N SER A 93 -8.68 -13.02 -12.01
CA SER A 93 -10.13 -13.23 -12.01
C SER A 93 -10.67 -13.35 -10.58
N TYR A 94 -9.95 -14.04 -9.69
CA TYR A 94 -10.34 -14.23 -8.30
C TYR A 94 -10.42 -12.91 -7.53
N LEU A 95 -9.35 -12.12 -7.51
CA LEU A 95 -9.32 -10.82 -6.84
C LEU A 95 -10.31 -9.83 -7.46
N THR A 96 -10.43 -9.81 -8.79
CA THR A 96 -11.41 -8.96 -9.48
C THR A 96 -12.82 -9.30 -9.03
N LYS A 97 -13.20 -10.58 -8.99
CA LYS A 97 -14.53 -10.99 -8.53
C LYS A 97 -14.76 -10.69 -7.06
N PHE A 98 -13.75 -10.91 -6.21
CA PHE A 98 -13.82 -10.60 -4.78
C PHE A 98 -14.17 -9.12 -4.56
N PHE A 99 -13.32 -8.21 -5.05
CA PHE A 99 -13.55 -6.77 -4.88
C PHE A 99 -14.76 -6.22 -5.66
N THR A 100 -15.18 -6.90 -6.75
CA THR A 100 -16.44 -6.54 -7.44
C THR A 100 -17.66 -6.86 -6.56
N GLY A 101 -17.59 -7.95 -5.79
CA GLY A 101 -18.67 -8.38 -4.90
C GLY A 101 -18.79 -7.52 -3.65
N LEU A 102 -17.67 -7.02 -3.14
CA LEU A 102 -17.63 -6.16 -1.96
C LEU A 102 -18.31 -4.80 -2.21
N GLY A 103 -18.92 -4.23 -1.19
CA GLY A 103 -19.72 -3.01 -1.18
C GLY A 103 -21.14 -3.15 -1.73
N GLN A 104 -21.47 -4.27 -2.40
CA GLN A 104 -22.83 -4.56 -2.85
C GLN A 104 -23.76 -4.90 -1.66
N SER A 105 -25.06 -5.02 -1.90
CA SER A 105 -26.07 -5.15 -0.84
C SER A 105 -25.92 -6.39 0.05
N ASN A 106 -25.32 -7.47 -0.44
CA ASN A 106 -25.07 -8.71 0.33
C ASN A 106 -23.72 -8.75 1.04
N ASP A 107 -22.91 -7.70 0.93
CA ASP A 107 -21.65 -7.61 1.64
C ASP A 107 -21.85 -7.09 3.08
N ALA A 108 -22.22 -7.98 4.00
CA ALA A 108 -22.28 -7.65 5.41
C ALA A 108 -20.89 -7.45 6.04
N TRP A 109 -19.86 -8.03 5.43
CA TRP A 109 -18.50 -8.08 5.95
C TRP A 109 -17.81 -6.71 5.91
N SER A 110 -17.78 -6.02 4.76
CA SER A 110 -17.21 -4.66 4.71
C SER A 110 -17.99 -3.67 5.58
N ARG A 111 -19.30 -3.89 5.77
CA ARG A 111 -20.19 -3.04 6.59
C ARG A 111 -19.88 -3.09 8.08
N VAL A 112 -19.06 -4.02 8.55
CA VAL A 112 -18.50 -3.94 9.91
C VAL A 112 -17.76 -2.60 10.06
N THR A 113 -17.07 -2.11 9.03
CA THR A 113 -16.33 -0.85 9.10
C THR A 113 -17.22 0.40 9.23
N SER A 114 -18.51 0.33 8.88
CA SER A 114 -19.43 1.48 8.91
C SER A 114 -19.65 2.07 10.31
N GLN A 115 -19.23 1.38 11.37
CA GLN A 115 -19.25 1.91 12.74
C GLN A 115 -18.15 2.96 13.00
N TYR A 116 -17.08 2.95 12.22
CA TYR A 116 -15.88 3.75 12.45
C TYR A 116 -16.01 5.13 11.82
N THR A 117 -16.56 6.07 12.60
CA THR A 117 -16.77 7.46 12.15
C THR A 117 -15.48 8.27 12.24
N GLY A 118 -15.09 8.96 11.17
CA GLY A 118 -13.96 9.88 11.14
C GLY A 118 -14.38 11.23 10.55
N ARG A 119 -14.01 12.33 11.21
CA ARG A 119 -14.32 13.71 10.76
C ARG A 119 -15.81 13.97 10.43
N GLY A 120 -16.71 13.31 11.14
CA GLY A 120 -18.16 13.42 10.95
C GLY A 120 -18.74 12.57 9.80
N LEU A 121 -17.92 11.76 9.14
CA LEU A 121 -18.29 10.82 8.09
C LEU A 121 -18.02 9.38 8.56
N HIS A 122 -18.62 8.38 7.90
CA HIS A 122 -18.36 6.97 8.17
C HIS A 122 -18.33 6.18 6.85
N PRO A 123 -17.68 5.01 6.79
CA PRO A 123 -17.68 4.17 5.61
C PRO A 123 -19.10 3.81 5.14
N THR A 124 -19.40 4.16 3.90
CA THR A 124 -20.67 3.85 3.23
C THR A 124 -20.45 3.01 1.98
N PHE A 125 -21.37 2.07 1.75
CA PHE A 125 -21.27 1.07 0.69
C PHE A 125 -22.53 1.08 -0.16
N THR A 126 -22.44 1.71 -1.34
CA THR A 126 -23.55 1.93 -2.27
C THR A 126 -23.44 1.10 -3.55
N GLY A 127 -22.42 0.23 -3.65
CA GLY A 127 -22.16 -0.62 -4.81
C GLY A 127 -20.75 -1.22 -4.74
N SER A 128 -20.33 -1.88 -5.83
CA SER A 128 -18.98 -2.47 -5.97
C SER A 128 -17.89 -1.50 -5.51
N VAL A 129 -17.03 -1.92 -4.60
CA VAL A 129 -15.84 -1.14 -4.20
C VAL A 129 -14.76 -1.16 -5.28
N LEU A 130 -14.68 -2.23 -6.10
CA LEU A 130 -13.78 -2.25 -7.25
C LEU A 130 -14.20 -1.18 -8.27
N LYS A 131 -13.28 -0.29 -8.59
CA LYS A 131 -13.46 0.78 -9.58
C LYS A 131 -12.59 0.63 -10.83
N GLY A 132 -11.55 -0.22 -10.78
CA GLY A 132 -10.73 -0.50 -11.95
C GLY A 132 -9.70 -1.60 -11.73
N THR A 133 -9.29 -2.21 -12.83
CA THR A 133 -8.19 -3.18 -12.87
C THR A 133 -7.26 -2.81 -14.00
N TRP A 134 -5.96 -2.93 -13.80
CA TRP A 134 -4.95 -2.66 -14.82
C TRP A 134 -3.83 -3.68 -14.73
N VAL A 135 -3.44 -4.22 -15.87
CA VAL A 135 -2.19 -4.98 -16.01
C VAL A 135 -1.12 -4.04 -16.54
N ASP A 136 -0.17 -3.66 -15.70
CA ASP A 136 1.00 -2.87 -16.14
C ASP A 136 1.97 -3.76 -16.91
N ASN A 137 1.65 -4.00 -18.18
CA ASN A 137 2.43 -4.86 -19.06
C ASN A 137 3.52 -4.09 -19.84
N ALA A 138 3.93 -2.90 -19.38
CA ALA A 138 5.00 -2.15 -20.05
C ALA A 138 6.36 -2.87 -19.95
N ALA A 139 6.65 -3.48 -18.81
CA ALA A 139 7.86 -4.24 -18.53
C ALA A 139 7.54 -5.43 -17.61
N ASN A 140 8.51 -6.31 -17.36
CA ASN A 140 8.38 -7.26 -16.24
C ASN A 140 8.48 -6.50 -14.91
N ALA A 141 7.71 -6.90 -13.91
CA ALA A 141 7.96 -6.45 -12.54
C ALA A 141 9.34 -6.95 -12.09
N PRO A 142 10.13 -6.15 -11.36
CA PRO A 142 11.43 -6.57 -10.85
C PRO A 142 11.34 -7.82 -9.95
N GLY A 143 12.37 -8.65 -9.96
CA GLY A 143 12.41 -9.87 -9.13
C GLY A 143 12.44 -9.58 -7.62
N SER A 144 12.96 -8.42 -7.22
CA SER A 144 12.95 -7.90 -5.85
C SER A 144 12.68 -6.40 -5.90
N MET A 145 11.85 -5.90 -4.98
CA MET A 145 11.41 -4.50 -4.97
C MET A 145 11.48 -3.97 -3.54
N SER A 146 11.84 -2.70 -3.35
CA SER A 146 11.68 -2.04 -2.05
C SER A 146 10.26 -1.53 -1.87
N ALA A 147 9.85 -1.25 -0.62
CA ALA A 147 8.64 -0.49 -0.31
C ALA A 147 8.48 0.77 -1.19
N GLY A 148 9.55 1.57 -1.35
CA GLY A 148 9.54 2.76 -2.20
C GLY A 148 9.27 2.50 -3.69
N ALA A 149 9.70 1.34 -4.22
CA ALA A 149 9.39 0.94 -5.60
C ALA A 149 7.92 0.54 -5.76
N ILE A 150 7.35 -0.15 -4.77
CA ILE A 150 5.94 -0.55 -4.73
C ILE A 150 5.05 0.71 -4.63
N ALA A 151 5.39 1.64 -3.74
CA ALA A 151 4.74 2.96 -3.66
C ALA A 151 4.86 3.72 -5.00
N GLY A 152 5.98 3.59 -5.71
CA GLY A 152 6.16 4.13 -7.06
C GLY A 152 5.17 3.56 -8.07
N GLU A 153 4.96 2.25 -8.06
CA GLU A 153 3.97 1.59 -8.91
C GLU A 153 2.53 1.99 -8.52
N ALA A 154 2.25 2.12 -7.22
CA ALA A 154 0.94 2.60 -6.76
C ALA A 154 0.62 4.00 -7.31
N ARG A 155 1.59 4.93 -7.30
CA ARG A 155 1.44 6.26 -7.91
C ARG A 155 1.21 6.19 -9.42
N LYS A 156 1.89 5.26 -10.11
CA LYS A 156 1.67 5.02 -11.56
C LYS A 156 0.26 4.48 -11.83
N GLY A 157 -0.22 3.57 -10.99
CA GLY A 157 -1.61 3.08 -11.02
C GLY A 157 -2.62 4.20 -10.82
N ALA A 158 -2.44 5.03 -9.79
CA ALA A 158 -3.30 6.20 -9.57
C ALA A 158 -3.32 7.15 -10.78
N ALA A 159 -2.15 7.41 -11.40
CA ALA A 159 -2.06 8.20 -12.62
C ALA A 159 -2.76 7.54 -13.82
N HIS A 160 -2.66 6.21 -13.97
CA HIS A 160 -3.34 5.44 -15.01
C HIS A 160 -4.87 5.56 -14.88
N PHE A 161 -5.41 5.35 -13.68
CA PHE A 161 -6.84 5.44 -13.42
C PHE A 161 -7.35 6.88 -13.31
N LYS A 162 -6.45 7.87 -13.22
CA LYS A 162 -6.74 9.30 -13.02
C LYS A 162 -7.48 9.56 -11.71
N VAL A 163 -7.00 8.96 -10.62
CA VAL A 163 -7.61 9.00 -9.29
C VAL A 163 -6.65 9.55 -8.25
N SER A 164 -7.21 10.10 -7.17
CA SER A 164 -6.47 10.63 -6.02
C SER A 164 -7.40 10.73 -4.81
N GLY A 165 -6.83 11.00 -3.64
CA GLY A 165 -7.56 11.19 -2.40
C GLY A 165 -7.59 9.93 -1.51
N HIS A 166 -7.99 10.13 -0.26
CA HIS A 166 -7.90 9.11 0.79
C HIS A 166 -8.88 7.96 0.63
N ASN A 167 -9.95 8.14 -0.15
CA ASN A 167 -10.92 7.08 -0.47
C ASN A 167 -10.38 6.03 -1.46
N VAL A 168 -9.24 6.31 -2.12
CA VAL A 168 -8.59 5.40 -3.06
C VAL A 168 -7.75 4.40 -2.30
N ASN A 169 -7.82 3.12 -2.66
CA ASN A 169 -6.82 2.12 -2.31
C ASN A 169 -6.27 1.49 -3.60
N ILE A 170 -4.99 1.74 -3.89
CA ILE A 170 -4.27 1.08 -4.99
C ILE A 170 -3.62 -0.20 -4.47
N ILE A 171 -4.18 -1.35 -4.83
CA ILE A 171 -3.60 -2.64 -4.48
C ILE A 171 -2.63 -3.05 -5.59
N VAL A 172 -1.32 -2.99 -5.28
CA VAL A 172 -0.26 -3.41 -6.19
C VAL A 172 -0.01 -4.90 -6.02
N VAL A 173 -0.47 -5.68 -7.00
CA VAL A 173 -0.37 -7.14 -6.99
C VAL A 173 0.90 -7.58 -7.74
N SER A 174 1.87 -8.09 -7.00
CA SER A 174 3.16 -8.55 -7.54
C SER A 174 3.03 -9.97 -8.11
N PRO A 175 3.70 -10.32 -9.22
CA PRO A 175 3.53 -11.61 -9.88
C PRO A 175 4.33 -12.73 -9.17
N HIS A 176 3.97 -13.97 -9.48
CA HIS A 176 4.67 -15.18 -9.00
C HIS A 176 6.19 -15.10 -9.18
N GLY A 177 6.94 -15.52 -8.15
CA GLY A 177 8.40 -15.59 -8.15
C GLY A 177 9.09 -14.24 -7.95
N THR A 178 8.36 -13.21 -7.54
CA THR A 178 8.92 -11.90 -7.17
C THR A 178 8.90 -11.69 -5.67
N HIS A 179 9.73 -10.77 -5.19
CA HIS A 179 10.00 -10.54 -3.77
C HIS A 179 9.75 -9.07 -3.42
N PRO A 180 8.50 -8.59 -3.45
CA PRO A 180 8.16 -7.24 -3.01
C PRO A 180 8.45 -7.09 -1.52
N ASP A 181 9.30 -6.12 -1.21
CA ASP A 181 9.76 -5.77 0.13
C ASP A 181 10.30 -6.97 0.94
N GLY A 182 10.96 -7.91 0.25
CA GLY A 182 11.57 -9.08 0.89
C GLY A 182 10.61 -10.24 1.15
N PHE A 183 9.34 -10.15 0.75
CA PHE A 183 8.43 -11.30 0.71
C PHE A 183 9.06 -12.48 -0.07
N PRO A 184 8.90 -13.75 0.36
CA PRO A 184 8.25 -14.18 1.61
C PRO A 184 9.21 -14.16 2.82
N ASN A 185 10.52 -14.00 2.63
CA ASN A 185 11.50 -14.18 3.69
C ASN A 185 11.45 -13.11 4.80
N ALA A 186 10.76 -12.00 4.55
CA ALA A 186 10.49 -10.95 5.54
C ALA A 186 9.37 -11.30 6.55
N GLY A 187 8.64 -12.41 6.38
CA GLY A 187 7.69 -12.92 7.38
C GLY A 187 6.29 -12.29 7.38
N PHE A 188 5.91 -11.59 6.31
CA PHE A 188 4.58 -10.99 6.13
C PHE A 188 3.89 -11.52 4.87
N CYS A 189 2.57 -11.36 4.79
CA CYS A 189 1.74 -11.74 3.64
C CYS A 189 1.33 -10.55 2.77
N ALA A 190 1.02 -9.41 3.40
CA ALA A 190 0.81 -8.12 2.77
C ALA A 190 0.99 -7.00 3.80
N TYR A 191 0.88 -5.77 3.34
CA TYR A 191 0.68 -4.60 4.20
C TYR A 191 0.04 -3.48 3.38
N HIS A 192 -0.60 -2.52 4.06
CA HIS A 192 -1.04 -1.27 3.47
C HIS A 192 -0.31 -0.07 4.08
N ASP A 193 -0.16 1.00 3.29
CA ASP A 193 0.57 2.19 3.68
C ASP A 193 0.12 3.37 2.78
N ALA A 194 0.68 4.56 2.97
CA ALA A 194 0.38 5.73 2.16
C ALA A 194 1.62 6.39 1.58
N THR A 195 1.51 6.89 0.35
CA THR A 195 2.58 7.65 -0.30
C THR A 195 2.06 9.00 -0.81
N GLY A 196 2.56 10.10 -0.22
CA GLY A 196 2.07 11.44 -0.57
C GLY A 196 0.55 11.61 -0.35
N GLY A 197 -0.02 10.91 0.63
CA GLY A 197 -1.46 10.90 0.92
C GLY A 197 -2.31 9.98 0.02
N LEU A 198 -1.69 9.20 -0.86
CA LEU A 198 -2.34 8.13 -1.62
C LEU A 198 -2.20 6.80 -0.86
N PRO A 199 -3.30 6.19 -0.38
CA PRO A 199 -3.28 4.86 0.20
C PRO A 199 -2.97 3.78 -0.86
N TYR A 200 -2.16 2.80 -0.48
CA TYR A 200 -1.81 1.66 -1.32
C TYR A 200 -1.60 0.40 -0.49
N THR A 201 -1.73 -0.76 -1.13
CA THR A 201 -1.42 -2.07 -0.54
C THR A 201 -0.32 -2.74 -1.33
N ASN A 202 0.71 -3.24 -0.64
CA ASN A 202 1.64 -4.23 -1.18
C ASN A 202 0.97 -5.61 -1.09
N MET A 203 0.56 -6.18 -2.23
CA MET A 203 -0.02 -7.52 -2.30
C MET A 203 0.91 -8.48 -3.05
N PRO A 204 1.81 -9.18 -2.35
CA PRO A 204 2.62 -10.24 -2.94
C PRO A 204 1.80 -11.38 -3.56
N TYR A 205 2.46 -12.22 -4.34
CA TYR A 205 1.88 -13.47 -4.83
C TYR A 205 1.83 -14.51 -3.70
N VAL A 206 0.84 -14.41 -2.82
CA VAL A 206 0.79 -15.13 -1.52
C VAL A 206 0.86 -16.67 -1.62
N LEU A 207 0.62 -17.26 -2.79
CA LEU A 207 0.88 -18.69 -3.01
C LEU A 207 2.36 -19.08 -2.88
N ASP A 208 3.28 -18.13 -3.01
CA ASP A 208 4.72 -18.39 -2.85
C ASP A 208 5.11 -18.58 -1.38
N ALA A 209 4.26 -18.15 -0.45
CA ALA A 209 4.34 -18.46 0.98
C ALA A 209 3.41 -19.63 1.40
N GLY A 210 2.65 -20.19 0.45
CA GLY A 210 1.77 -21.33 0.67
C GLY A 210 0.79 -21.16 1.84
N THR A 211 0.73 -22.15 2.72
CA THR A 211 -0.17 -22.14 3.88
C THR A 211 0.14 -21.04 4.89
N SER A 212 1.37 -20.51 4.91
CA SER A 212 1.75 -19.39 5.78
C SER A 212 1.00 -18.10 5.43
N CYS A 213 0.49 -17.99 4.19
CA CYS A 213 -0.37 -16.90 3.76
C CYS A 213 -1.73 -17.37 3.26
N GLY A 214 -2.29 -18.38 3.92
CA GLY A 214 -3.71 -18.71 3.78
C GLY A 214 -4.07 -19.65 2.63
N GLN A 215 -3.10 -20.22 1.90
CA GLN A 215 -3.42 -21.18 0.84
C GLN A 215 -4.21 -22.38 1.41
N ASN A 216 -5.40 -22.65 0.85
CA ASN A 216 -6.31 -23.72 1.27
C ASN A 216 -6.79 -23.67 2.73
N SER A 217 -6.71 -22.51 3.40
CA SER A 217 -7.06 -22.44 4.83
C SER A 217 -8.54 -22.63 5.15
N VAL A 218 -9.45 -22.43 4.19
CA VAL A 218 -10.91 -22.66 4.35
C VAL A 218 -11.44 -23.69 3.34
N GLY A 219 -10.68 -23.98 2.27
CA GLY A 219 -10.95 -25.06 1.33
C GLY A 219 -10.78 -24.68 -0.15
N GLY A 220 -10.14 -23.56 -0.46
CA GLY A 220 -9.82 -23.13 -1.81
C GLY A 220 -8.33 -22.79 -1.97
N LYS A 221 -7.74 -23.16 -3.12
CA LYS A 221 -6.33 -22.86 -3.41
C LYS A 221 -6.00 -21.38 -3.26
N LEU A 222 -6.94 -20.51 -3.62
CA LEU A 222 -6.77 -19.06 -3.62
C LEU A 222 -7.26 -18.37 -2.35
N ASP A 223 -7.64 -19.11 -1.30
CA ASP A 223 -8.19 -18.55 -0.06
C ASP A 223 -7.32 -17.40 0.49
N GLY A 224 -6.00 -17.59 0.49
CA GLY A 224 -5.02 -16.60 0.92
C GLY A 224 -5.17 -15.24 0.24
N PHE A 225 -5.54 -15.18 -1.04
CA PHE A 225 -5.67 -13.91 -1.75
C PHE A 225 -6.83 -13.05 -1.21
N SER A 226 -7.97 -13.64 -0.86
CA SER A 226 -9.10 -12.87 -0.33
C SER A 226 -8.99 -12.65 1.18
N ILE A 227 -8.35 -13.57 1.92
CA ILE A 227 -8.05 -13.35 3.34
C ILE A 227 -7.08 -12.17 3.48
N VAL A 228 -5.94 -12.22 2.79
CA VAL A 228 -4.87 -11.23 2.92
C VAL A 228 -5.26 -9.90 2.28
N ALA A 229 -5.68 -9.87 1.01
CA ALA A 229 -6.08 -8.59 0.40
C ALA A 229 -7.32 -7.99 1.08
N GLY A 230 -8.18 -8.85 1.65
CA GLY A 230 -9.33 -8.43 2.42
C GLY A 230 -8.98 -7.79 3.77
N HIS A 231 -7.99 -8.35 4.47
CA HIS A 231 -7.42 -7.79 5.70
C HIS A 231 -6.95 -6.35 5.47
N GLU A 232 -6.03 -6.17 4.52
CA GLU A 232 -5.46 -4.87 4.17
C GLU A 232 -6.52 -3.87 3.70
N TYR A 233 -7.53 -4.36 2.99
CA TYR A 233 -8.65 -3.54 2.55
C TYR A 233 -9.45 -2.97 3.73
N LEU A 234 -9.78 -3.79 4.73
CA LEU A 234 -10.60 -3.34 5.86
C LEU A 234 -9.85 -2.36 6.76
N GLU A 235 -8.54 -2.52 6.90
CA GLU A 235 -7.68 -1.58 7.61
C GLU A 235 -7.59 -0.26 6.88
N ALA A 236 -7.29 -0.29 5.57
CA ALA A 236 -7.27 0.90 4.74
C ALA A 236 -8.62 1.66 4.74
N VAL A 237 -9.76 0.98 4.94
CA VAL A 237 -11.06 1.66 5.08
C VAL A 237 -11.15 2.48 6.37
N THR A 238 -10.54 2.00 7.46
CA THR A 238 -10.59 2.64 8.78
C THR A 238 -9.38 3.51 9.11
N ASP A 239 -8.28 3.34 8.37
CA ASP A 239 -7.05 4.11 8.48
C ASP A 239 -6.27 4.17 7.15
N PRO A 240 -6.77 4.88 6.12
CA PRO A 240 -6.13 4.95 4.81
C PRO A 240 -4.73 5.60 4.81
N ILE A 241 -4.37 6.34 5.86
CA ILE A 241 -3.06 6.98 5.99
C ILE A 241 -2.53 6.62 7.37
N PRO A 242 -2.04 5.39 7.53
CA PRO A 242 -1.74 4.87 8.86
C PRO A 242 -0.52 5.56 9.48
N PRO A 243 -0.41 5.60 10.82
CA PRO A 243 -1.43 5.25 11.81
C PRO A 243 -2.19 6.51 12.27
N SER A 244 -3.23 6.95 11.54
CA SER A 244 -3.93 8.22 11.83
C SER A 244 -5.45 8.09 12.01
N GLY A 245 -6.05 7.02 11.51
CA GLY A 245 -7.48 6.73 11.56
C GLY A 245 -7.89 6.03 12.85
N TRP A 246 -8.50 4.85 12.73
CA TRP A 246 -8.94 4.03 13.87
C TRP A 246 -7.94 2.92 14.17
N VAL A 247 -7.20 3.08 15.26
CA VAL A 247 -6.15 2.14 15.67
C VAL A 247 -6.25 1.93 17.19
N ALA A 248 -6.03 0.71 17.65
CA ALA A 248 -5.94 0.40 19.07
C ALA A 248 -4.72 1.10 19.71
N ARG A 249 -4.71 1.21 21.04
CA ARG A 249 -3.62 1.90 21.76
C ARG A 249 -2.25 1.25 21.59
N ASN A 250 -2.22 -0.04 21.27
CA ASN A 250 -1.01 -0.81 21.02
C ASN A 250 -0.59 -0.79 19.53
N GLY A 251 -1.30 -0.06 18.67
CA GLY A 251 -0.97 0.06 17.25
C GLY A 251 -1.68 -0.94 16.34
N GLU A 252 -2.43 -1.90 16.88
CA GLU A 252 -3.19 -2.87 16.08
C GLU A 252 -4.39 -2.20 15.42
N GLU A 253 -4.67 -2.58 14.18
CA GLU A 253 -5.82 -2.12 13.42
C GLU A 253 -7.02 -3.08 13.53
N ASN A 254 -8.08 -2.80 12.78
CA ASN A 254 -9.31 -3.59 12.90
C ASN A 254 -9.13 -5.05 12.45
N ALA A 255 -8.37 -5.32 11.39
CA ALA A 255 -8.18 -6.67 10.87
C ALA A 255 -7.06 -7.41 11.62
N ASP A 256 -6.01 -6.72 12.05
CA ASP A 256 -4.96 -7.21 12.95
C ASP A 256 -5.51 -7.95 14.18
N LEU A 257 -6.44 -7.33 14.91
CA LEU A 257 -7.06 -7.90 16.12
C LEU A 257 -7.80 -9.23 15.87
N CYS A 258 -8.10 -9.52 14.60
CA CYS A 258 -8.80 -10.72 14.13
C CYS A 258 -7.97 -11.58 13.17
N ALA A 259 -6.67 -11.26 13.00
CA ALA A 259 -5.79 -11.91 12.05
C ALA A 259 -5.77 -13.42 12.24
N TRP A 260 -6.00 -14.16 11.14
CA TRP A 260 -5.98 -15.62 11.08
C TRP A 260 -6.96 -16.36 12.01
N ARG A 261 -7.94 -15.67 12.61
CA ARG A 261 -8.93 -16.26 13.51
C ARG A 261 -10.24 -16.51 12.78
N ASN A 262 -10.95 -17.59 13.13
CA ASN A 262 -12.30 -17.89 12.63
C ASN A 262 -12.45 -17.70 11.11
N LEU A 263 -11.46 -18.16 10.35
CA LEU A 263 -11.48 -18.09 8.89
C LEU A 263 -12.71 -18.80 8.37
N HIS A 264 -13.46 -18.15 7.49
CA HIS A 264 -14.72 -18.64 6.98
C HIS A 264 -14.96 -18.12 5.56
N LYS A 265 -16.04 -18.59 4.93
CA LYS A 265 -16.46 -18.13 3.61
C LYS A 265 -17.60 -17.13 3.72
N ILE A 266 -17.45 -15.99 3.05
CA ILE A 266 -18.58 -15.11 2.74
C ILE A 266 -19.14 -15.45 1.36
N THR A 267 -20.43 -15.16 1.16
CA THR A 267 -21.12 -15.33 -0.13
C THR A 267 -21.47 -13.97 -0.71
N LEU A 268 -20.82 -13.63 -1.82
CA LEU A 268 -21.05 -12.41 -2.58
C LEU A 268 -21.76 -12.75 -3.89
N ASN A 269 -22.32 -11.75 -4.57
CA ASN A 269 -22.99 -11.94 -5.86
C ASN A 269 -22.04 -12.48 -6.94
N THR A 270 -20.73 -12.37 -6.72
CA THR A 270 -19.65 -12.75 -7.64
C THR A 270 -18.98 -14.07 -7.28
N GLY A 271 -19.39 -14.73 -6.20
CA GLY A 271 -18.84 -16.00 -5.75
C GLY A 271 -18.73 -16.11 -4.22
N SER A 272 -18.06 -17.17 -3.77
CA SER A 272 -17.75 -17.38 -2.36
C SER A 272 -16.24 -17.28 -2.13
N PHE A 273 -15.86 -16.53 -1.10
CA PHE A 273 -14.47 -16.14 -0.84
C PHE A 273 -14.13 -16.39 0.61
N ALA A 274 -12.93 -16.93 0.87
CA ALA A 274 -12.42 -17.08 2.22
C ALA A 274 -11.97 -15.73 2.77
N VAL A 275 -12.36 -15.42 3.99
CA VAL A 275 -11.98 -14.20 4.71
C VAL A 275 -11.70 -14.52 6.18
N GLN A 276 -11.05 -13.58 6.85
CA GLN A 276 -11.12 -13.46 8.31
C GLN A 276 -12.21 -12.46 8.69
N PRO A 277 -12.79 -12.55 9.90
CA PRO A 277 -13.57 -11.45 10.45
C PRO A 277 -12.68 -10.23 10.73
N THR A 278 -13.30 -9.10 11.08
CA THR A 278 -12.63 -7.87 11.50
C THR A 278 -13.20 -7.36 12.82
N TYR A 279 -12.39 -6.65 13.59
CA TYR A 279 -12.81 -6.18 14.92
C TYR A 279 -13.92 -5.16 14.80
N SER A 280 -14.84 -5.21 15.76
CA SER A 280 -15.95 -4.29 15.89
C SER A 280 -16.04 -3.80 17.33
N ASN A 281 -15.85 -2.49 17.50
CA ASN A 281 -16.08 -1.83 18.80
C ASN A 281 -17.53 -1.98 19.27
N LYS A 282 -18.50 -2.08 18.36
CA LYS A 282 -19.92 -2.24 18.70
C LYS A 282 -20.25 -3.56 19.40
N VAL A 283 -19.53 -4.63 19.07
CA VAL A 283 -19.72 -5.96 19.70
C VAL A 283 -18.53 -6.39 20.56
N HIS A 284 -17.50 -5.54 20.66
CA HIS A 284 -16.23 -5.78 21.36
C HIS A 284 -15.60 -7.12 20.97
N GLY A 285 -15.46 -7.37 19.66
CA GLY A 285 -14.92 -8.62 19.14
C GLY A 285 -14.92 -8.70 17.62
N CYS A 286 -14.47 -9.85 17.11
CA CYS A 286 -14.40 -10.13 15.68
C CYS A 286 -15.78 -10.43 15.10
N ALA A 287 -16.15 -9.72 14.03
CA ALA A 287 -17.42 -9.85 13.34
C ALA A 287 -17.24 -9.79 11.81
N GLY A 288 -18.31 -10.11 11.09
CA GLY A 288 -18.32 -10.19 9.64
C GLY A 288 -18.22 -11.62 9.14
#